data_AF-A0A348TR04-F1
#
_entry.id   AF-A0A348TR04-F1
#
_cell.length_a   1.000
_cell.length_b   1.000
_cell.length_c   1.000
_cell.angle_alpha   90.00
_cell.angle_beta   90.00
_cell.angle_gamma   90.00
#
_symmetry.space_group_name_H-M   'P 1'
#
loop_
_entity.id
_entity.type
_entity.pdbx_description
1 polymer ?
#
loop_
_entity_poly.entity_id
_entity_poly.type
_entity_poly.pdbx_seq_one_letter_code
_entity_poly.pdbx_strand_id
1 'polypeptide(L)'
;MGTIIIIAVIAILAGIGIGIFLTKTLQTQKAKDKEKELEEKAKLLIKEAEIQAEKVKNERILESKEKYLRLKAEFEDDVNKRKQVMAQGENRIKQREQQLAKQLEDNARKESDLDIARKNLNTQQEIINKRKEEIERLKNNHIESLEKISNLKAEEAKEQLIEV
;
A
#
# COMPACT_ATOMS: atom_id res chain seq x y z
N MET A 1 34.89 114.72 -12.05
CA MET A 1 35.42 113.70 -11.11
C MET A 1 34.29 112.99 -10.37
N GLY A 2 33.42 113.67 -9.61
CA GLY A 2 32.37 113.01 -8.81
C GLY A 2 31.30 112.22 -9.60
N THR A 3 30.87 112.70 -10.77
CA THR A 3 29.85 112.03 -11.61
C THR A 3 30.33 110.69 -12.19
N ILE A 4 31.60 110.61 -12.58
CA ILE A 4 32.22 109.38 -13.11
C ILE A 4 32.28 108.29 -12.02
N ILE A 5 32.59 108.67 -10.79
CA ILE A 5 32.64 107.76 -9.63
C ILE A 5 31.24 107.20 -9.33
N ILE A 6 30.19 108.03 -9.38
CA ILE A 6 28.81 107.61 -9.14
C ILE A 6 28.33 106.61 -10.23
N ILE A 7 28.61 106.88 -11.51
CA ILE A 7 28.25 105.97 -12.61
C ILE A 7 29.00 104.64 -12.50
N ALA A 8 30.29 104.67 -12.12
CA ALA A 8 31.08 103.45 -11.92
C ALA A 8 30.52 102.58 -10.77
N VAL A 9 30.10 103.19 -9.66
CA VAL A 9 29.49 102.46 -8.53
C VAL A 9 28.15 101.84 -8.91
N ILE A 10 27.30 102.56 -9.64
CA ILE A 10 26.00 102.04 -10.11
C ILE A 10 26.21 100.88 -11.11
N ALA A 11 27.17 100.99 -12.01
CA ALA A 11 27.49 99.93 -12.96
C ALA A 11 27.97 98.64 -12.27
N ILE A 12 28.79 98.76 -11.21
CA ILE A 12 29.25 97.62 -10.41
C ILE A 12 28.06 96.98 -9.66
N LEU A 13 27.21 97.78 -9.03
CA LEU A 13 26.03 97.27 -8.32
C LEU A 13 25.04 96.58 -9.27
N ALA A 14 24.81 97.14 -10.46
CA ALA A 14 23.99 96.52 -11.49
C ALA A 14 24.61 95.20 -12.01
N GLY A 15 25.92 95.16 -12.22
CA GLY A 15 26.64 93.96 -12.64
C GLY A 15 26.58 92.83 -11.59
N ILE A 16 26.72 93.17 -10.31
CA ILE A 16 26.55 92.21 -9.19
C ILE A 16 25.10 91.72 -9.12
N GLY A 17 24.12 92.61 -9.29
CA GLY A 17 22.69 92.24 -9.30
C GLY A 17 22.36 91.24 -10.41
N ILE A 18 22.83 91.50 -11.63
CA ILE A 18 22.65 90.60 -12.79
C ILE A 18 23.41 89.28 -12.58
N GLY A 19 24.64 89.34 -12.06
CA GLY A 19 25.44 88.15 -11.76
C GLY A 19 24.78 87.24 -10.73
N ILE A 20 24.22 87.80 -9.64
CA ILE A 20 23.48 87.03 -8.62
C ILE A 20 22.17 86.48 -9.20
N PHE A 21 21.48 87.23 -10.05
CA PHE A 21 20.23 86.78 -10.68
C PHE A 21 20.47 85.61 -11.65
N LEU A 22 21.49 85.71 -12.51
CA LEU A 22 21.87 84.65 -13.46
C LEU A 22 22.37 83.40 -12.74
N THR A 23 23.21 83.56 -11.71
CA THR A 23 23.72 82.41 -10.94
C THR A 23 22.61 81.70 -10.17
N LYS A 24 21.69 82.43 -9.53
CA LYS A 24 20.53 81.84 -8.85
C LYS A 24 19.58 81.12 -9.81
N THR A 25 19.29 81.70 -10.98
CA THR A 25 18.39 81.08 -11.98
C THR A 25 19.01 79.80 -12.58
N LEU A 26 20.30 79.81 -12.90
CA LEU A 26 21.00 78.60 -13.39
C LEU A 26 21.15 77.52 -12.32
N GLN A 27 21.43 77.89 -11.07
CA GLN A 27 21.53 76.91 -9.97
C GLN A 27 20.17 76.26 -9.66
N THR A 28 19.09 77.05 -9.66
CA THR A 28 17.74 76.53 -9.42
C THR A 28 17.25 75.64 -10.55
N GLN A 29 17.59 75.93 -11.81
CA GLN A 29 17.29 75.04 -12.95
C GLN A 29 18.05 73.71 -12.83
N LYS A 30 19.38 73.74 -12.60
CA LYS A 30 20.17 72.51 -12.43
C LYS A 30 19.70 71.66 -11.24
N ALA A 31 19.27 72.30 -10.15
CA ALA A 31 18.70 71.59 -9.01
C ALA A 31 17.39 70.87 -9.38
N LYS A 32 16.49 71.54 -10.12
CA LYS A 32 15.24 70.96 -10.61
C LYS A 32 15.47 69.82 -11.60
N ASP A 33 16.42 69.96 -12.53
CA ASP A 33 16.75 68.90 -13.49
C ASP A 33 17.30 67.67 -12.77
N LYS A 34 18.16 67.87 -11.77
CA LYS A 34 18.70 66.80 -10.94
C LYS A 34 17.63 66.13 -10.08
N GLU A 35 16.71 66.90 -9.52
CA GLU A 35 15.56 66.38 -8.77
C GLU A 35 14.66 65.52 -9.68
N LYS A 36 14.36 66.00 -10.89
CA LYS A 36 13.59 65.24 -11.88
C LYS A 36 14.30 63.95 -12.29
N GLU A 37 15.61 63.99 -12.53
CA GLU A 37 16.40 62.80 -12.85
C GLU A 37 16.39 61.77 -11.70
N LEU A 38 16.50 62.24 -10.45
CA LEU A 38 16.42 61.38 -9.27
C LEU A 38 15.02 60.78 -9.09
N GLU A 39 13.95 61.55 -9.34
CA GLU A 39 12.59 61.04 -9.34
C GLU A 39 12.36 59.97 -10.43
N GLU A 40 12.86 60.20 -11.64
CA GLU A 40 12.76 59.24 -12.74
C GLU A 40 13.53 57.95 -12.40
N LYS A 41 14.74 58.06 -11.84
CA LYS A 41 15.51 56.91 -11.35
C LYS A 41 14.79 56.17 -10.23
N ALA A 42 14.21 56.89 -9.27
CA ALA A 42 13.44 56.27 -8.19
C ALA A 42 12.22 55.52 -8.72
N LYS A 43 11.48 56.10 -9.68
CA LYS A 43 10.36 55.44 -10.36
C LYS A 43 10.79 54.18 -11.11
N LEU A 44 11.94 54.23 -11.80
CA LEU A 44 12.49 53.05 -12.47
C LEU A 44 12.86 51.95 -11.48
N LEU A 45 13.54 52.29 -10.38
CA LEU A 45 13.91 51.32 -9.33
C LEU A 45 12.68 50.67 -8.70
N ILE A 46 11.63 51.44 -8.40
CA ILE A 46 10.38 50.90 -7.86
C ILE A 46 9.74 49.95 -8.88
N LYS A 47 9.66 50.35 -10.15
CA LYS A 47 9.09 49.51 -11.21
C LYS A 47 9.87 48.22 -11.41
N GLU A 48 11.20 48.27 -11.37
CA GLU A 48 12.05 47.08 -11.45
C GLU A 48 11.85 46.17 -10.24
N ALA A 49 11.74 46.73 -9.03
CA ALA A 49 11.46 45.97 -7.82
C ALA A 49 10.09 45.28 -7.88
N GLU A 50 9.06 45.96 -8.40
CA GLU A 50 7.72 45.39 -8.60
C GLU A 50 7.74 44.22 -9.60
N ILE A 51 8.41 44.39 -10.75
CA ILE A 51 8.55 43.32 -11.76
C ILE A 51 9.30 42.12 -11.17
N GLN A 52 10.38 42.36 -10.42
CA GLN A 52 11.14 41.28 -9.78
C GLN A 52 10.30 40.57 -8.71
N ALA A 53 9.53 41.31 -7.90
CA ALA A 53 8.64 40.74 -6.90
C ALA A 53 7.54 39.88 -7.54
N GLU A 54 6.94 40.34 -8.64
CA GLU A 54 5.95 39.57 -9.40
C GLU A 54 6.58 38.31 -10.01
N LYS A 55 7.78 38.42 -10.58
CA LYS A 55 8.53 37.29 -11.12
C LYS A 55 8.80 36.23 -10.03
N VAL A 56 9.33 36.64 -8.88
CA VAL A 56 9.61 35.73 -7.75
C VAL A 56 8.31 35.07 -7.28
N LYS A 57 7.21 35.83 -7.14
CA LYS A 57 5.91 35.27 -6.77
C LYS A 57 5.46 34.20 -7.76
N ASN A 58 5.55 34.48 -9.06
CA ASN A 58 5.14 33.55 -10.11
C ASN A 58 6.03 32.31 -10.16
N GLU A 59 7.35 32.46 -10.02
CA GLU A 59 8.31 31.35 -9.93
C GLU A 59 8.01 30.45 -8.73
N ARG A 60 7.74 31.02 -7.54
CA ARG A 60 7.37 30.24 -6.35
C ARG A 60 6.06 29.49 -6.52
N ILE A 61 5.07 30.11 -7.17
CA ILE A 61 3.81 29.45 -7.48
C ILE A 61 4.04 28.28 -8.45
N LEU A 62 4.87 28.47 -9.48
CA LEU A 62 5.19 27.43 -10.44
C LEU A 62 5.95 26.26 -9.79
N GLU A 63 7.00 26.57 -9.02
CA GLU A 63 7.79 25.57 -8.26
C GLU A 63 6.87 24.76 -7.32
N SER A 64 5.93 25.41 -6.65
CA SER A 64 4.97 24.75 -5.76
C SER A 64 4.02 23.83 -6.54
N LYS A 65 3.55 24.26 -7.71
CA LYS A 65 2.70 23.43 -8.60
C LYS A 65 3.46 22.22 -9.12
N GLU A 66 4.71 22.39 -9.55
CA GLU A 66 5.56 21.30 -10.01
C GLU A 66 5.81 20.28 -8.89
N LYS A 67 6.16 20.75 -7.68
CA LYS A 67 6.32 19.87 -6.51
C LYS A 67 5.04 19.14 -6.16
N TYR A 68 3.90 19.83 -6.19
CA TYR A 68 2.60 19.22 -5.93
C TYR A 68 2.27 18.13 -6.97
N LEU A 69 2.44 18.41 -8.27
CA LEU A 69 2.18 17.45 -9.33
C LEU A 69 3.12 16.25 -9.24
N ARG A 70 4.40 16.48 -8.93
CA ARG A 70 5.37 15.41 -8.71
C ARG A 70 4.98 14.53 -7.52
N LEU A 71 4.67 15.13 -6.37
CA LEU A 71 4.27 14.39 -5.17
C LEU A 71 2.98 13.61 -5.41
N LYS A 72 2.03 14.20 -6.15
CA LYS A 72 0.79 13.53 -6.56
C LYS A 72 1.09 12.31 -7.45
N ALA A 73 1.96 12.45 -8.44
CA ALA A 73 2.35 11.34 -9.31
C ALA A 73 3.07 10.22 -8.56
N GLU A 74 3.99 10.57 -7.64
CA GLU A 74 4.68 9.60 -6.78
C GLU A 74 3.69 8.85 -5.87
N PHE A 75 2.70 9.56 -5.32
CA PHE A 75 1.64 8.96 -4.52
C PHE A 75 0.75 8.02 -5.34
N GLU A 76 0.33 8.44 -6.54
CA GLU A 76 -0.48 7.59 -7.44
C GLU A 76 0.27 6.32 -7.85
N ASP A 77 1.57 6.42 -8.11
CA ASP A 77 2.43 5.26 -8.40
C ASP A 77 2.54 4.30 -7.19
N ASP A 78 2.79 4.82 -5.98
CA ASP A 78 2.85 3.99 -4.76
C ASP A 78 1.52 3.30 -4.47
N VAL A 79 0.40 4.03 -4.60
CA VAL A 79 -0.95 3.45 -4.43
C VAL A 79 -1.20 2.36 -5.46
N ASN A 80 -0.83 2.57 -6.73
CA ASN A 80 -0.99 1.56 -7.78
C ASN A 80 -0.13 0.32 -7.51
N LYS A 81 1.13 0.49 -7.10
CA LYS A 81 2.01 -0.62 -6.71
C LYS A 81 1.42 -1.42 -5.55
N ARG A 82 0.96 -0.75 -4.50
CA ARG A 82 0.30 -1.41 -3.35
C ARG A 82 -0.95 -2.16 -3.78
N LYS A 83 -1.79 -1.54 -4.62
CA LYS A 83 -3.00 -2.16 -5.15
C LYS A 83 -2.68 -3.42 -5.97
N GLN A 84 -1.63 -3.38 -6.80
CA GLN A 84 -1.19 -4.54 -7.57
C GLN A 84 -0.70 -5.68 -6.66
N VAL A 85 0.10 -5.37 -5.63
CA VAL A 85 0.56 -6.37 -4.65
C VAL A 85 -0.62 -6.98 -3.89
N MET A 86 -1.57 -6.15 -3.45
CA MET A 86 -2.80 -6.63 -2.79
C MET A 86 -3.61 -7.54 -3.70
N ALA A 87 -3.85 -7.15 -4.95
CA ALA A 87 -4.60 -7.96 -5.92
C ALA A 87 -3.90 -9.30 -6.23
N GLN A 88 -2.56 -9.32 -6.29
CA GLN A 88 -1.80 -10.56 -6.43
C GLN A 88 -1.95 -11.46 -5.19
N GLY A 89 -1.90 -10.86 -3.99
CA GLY A 89 -2.15 -11.55 -2.72
C GLY A 89 -3.54 -12.18 -2.65
N GLU A 90 -4.58 -11.40 -2.97
CA GLU A 90 -5.97 -11.86 -3.01
C GLU A 90 -6.17 -13.03 -3.99
N ASN A 91 -5.60 -12.93 -5.20
CA ASN A 91 -5.68 -14.02 -6.17
C ASN A 91 -4.99 -15.30 -5.67
N ARG A 92 -3.84 -15.18 -5.00
CA ARG A 92 -3.13 -16.33 -4.40
C ARG A 92 -3.95 -16.96 -3.28
N ILE A 93 -4.59 -16.15 -2.44
CA ILE A 93 -5.47 -16.63 -1.36
C ILE A 93 -6.66 -17.38 -1.96
N LYS A 94 -7.33 -16.77 -2.95
CA LYS A 94 -8.48 -17.39 -3.63
C LYS A 94 -8.14 -18.73 -4.27
N GLN A 95 -6.98 -18.85 -4.91
CA GLN A 95 -6.50 -20.12 -5.47
C GLN A 95 -6.28 -21.19 -4.39
N ARG A 96 -5.70 -20.80 -3.24
CA ARG A 96 -5.52 -21.70 -2.09
C ARG A 96 -6.86 -22.12 -1.48
N GLU A 97 -7.81 -21.20 -1.35
CA GLU A 97 -9.16 -21.51 -0.86
C GLU A 97 -9.87 -22.52 -1.77
N GLN A 98 -9.79 -22.34 -3.08
CA GLN A 98 -10.34 -23.30 -4.05
C GLN A 98 -9.68 -24.68 -3.93
N GLN A 99 -8.35 -24.72 -3.79
CA GLN A 99 -7.61 -25.97 -3.60
C GLN A 99 -8.01 -26.66 -2.28
N LEU A 100 -8.11 -25.92 -1.19
CA LEU A 100 -8.53 -26.43 0.12
C LEU A 100 -9.97 -26.94 0.08
N ALA A 101 -10.89 -26.21 -0.54
CA ALA A 101 -12.28 -26.64 -0.71
C ALA A 101 -12.37 -27.99 -1.45
N LYS A 102 -11.59 -28.15 -2.52
CA LYS A 102 -11.50 -29.43 -3.24
C LYS A 102 -10.94 -30.55 -2.36
N GLN A 103 -9.87 -30.29 -1.60
CA GLN A 103 -9.30 -31.27 -0.69
C GLN A 103 -10.27 -31.69 0.43
N LEU A 104 -11.07 -30.74 0.94
CA LEU A 104 -12.11 -31.02 1.92
C LEU A 104 -13.22 -31.89 1.34
N GLU A 105 -13.65 -31.63 0.10
CA GLU A 105 -14.63 -32.47 -0.59
C GLU A 105 -14.09 -33.89 -0.82
N ASP A 106 -12.85 -34.01 -1.30
CA ASP A 106 -12.19 -35.31 -1.51
C ASP A 106 -12.05 -36.09 -0.20
N ASN A 107 -11.72 -35.41 0.91
CA ASN A 107 -11.64 -36.03 2.23
C ASN A 107 -13.01 -36.48 2.74
N ALA A 108 -14.05 -35.66 2.60
CA ALA A 108 -15.41 -36.02 3.00
C ALA A 108 -15.93 -37.25 2.25
N ARG A 109 -15.62 -37.36 0.95
CA ARG A 109 -15.92 -38.56 0.14
C ARG A 109 -15.20 -39.79 0.68
N LYS A 110 -13.90 -39.68 0.94
CA LYS A 110 -13.10 -40.79 1.52
C LYS A 110 -13.60 -41.20 2.91
N GLU A 111 -14.01 -40.26 3.74
CA GLU A 111 -14.61 -40.55 5.06
C GLU A 111 -15.91 -41.34 4.92
N SER A 112 -16.78 -40.95 3.97
CA SER A 112 -18.00 -41.69 3.65
C SER A 112 -17.70 -43.11 3.16
N ASP A 113 -16.74 -43.27 2.24
CA ASP A 113 -16.34 -44.59 1.72
C ASP A 113 -15.76 -45.47 2.84
N LEU A 114 -14.97 -44.89 3.74
CA LEU A 114 -14.44 -45.59 4.92
C LEU A 114 -15.53 -46.02 5.89
N ASP A 115 -16.55 -45.20 6.13
CA ASP A 115 -17.68 -45.56 6.99
C ASP A 115 -18.48 -46.73 6.39
N ILE A 116 -18.74 -46.70 5.08
CA ILE A 116 -19.39 -47.79 4.36
C ILE A 116 -18.54 -49.07 4.46
N ALA A 117 -17.24 -48.99 4.21
CA ALA A 117 -16.34 -50.14 4.32
C ALA A 117 -16.32 -50.73 5.74
N ARG A 118 -16.28 -49.88 6.78
CA ARG A 118 -16.36 -50.30 8.19
C ARG A 118 -17.67 -51.02 8.50
N LYS A 119 -18.81 -50.49 8.06
CA LYS A 119 -20.12 -51.13 8.24
C LYS A 119 -20.20 -52.49 7.55
N ASN A 120 -19.66 -52.60 6.34
CA ASN A 120 -19.60 -53.86 5.61
C ASN A 120 -18.71 -54.89 6.33
N LEU A 121 -17.53 -54.47 6.81
CA LEU A 121 -16.61 -55.33 7.55
C LEU A 121 -17.24 -55.83 8.85
N ASN A 122 -17.91 -54.95 9.60
CA ASN A 122 -18.63 -55.33 10.82
C ASN A 122 -19.73 -56.36 10.53
N THR A 123 -20.53 -56.16 9.48
CA THR A 123 -21.55 -57.12 9.05
C THR A 123 -20.93 -58.48 8.70
N GLN A 124 -19.82 -58.49 7.96
CA GLN A 124 -19.10 -59.73 7.63
C GLN A 124 -18.56 -60.43 8.88
N GLN A 125 -18.03 -59.67 9.84
CA GLN A 125 -17.52 -60.21 11.10
C GLN A 125 -18.65 -60.86 11.92
N GLU A 126 -19.83 -60.23 11.99
CA GLU A 126 -20.99 -60.81 12.65
C GLU A 126 -21.46 -62.11 11.99
N ILE A 127 -21.49 -62.16 10.65
CA ILE A 127 -21.83 -63.38 9.90
C ILE A 127 -20.82 -64.50 10.19
N ILE A 128 -19.53 -64.18 10.18
CA ILE A 128 -18.46 -65.15 10.49
C ILE A 128 -18.60 -65.68 11.91
N ASN A 129 -18.88 -64.80 12.89
CA ASN A 129 -19.06 -65.20 14.29
C ASN A 129 -20.27 -66.14 14.45
N LYS A 130 -21.42 -65.82 13.83
CA LYS A 130 -22.60 -66.70 13.83
C LYS A 130 -22.31 -68.07 13.20
N ARG A 131 -21.61 -68.10 12.07
CA ARG A 131 -21.21 -69.37 11.43
C ARG A 131 -20.26 -70.17 12.31
N LYS A 132 -19.32 -69.53 13.01
CA LYS A 132 -18.44 -70.21 13.98
C LYS A 132 -19.23 -70.84 15.11
N GLU A 133 -20.18 -70.11 15.70
CA GLU A 133 -21.07 -70.63 16.75
C GLU A 133 -21.92 -71.81 16.25
N GLU A 134 -22.46 -71.71 15.03
CA GLU A 134 -23.22 -72.79 14.41
C GLU A 134 -22.36 -74.03 14.14
N ILE A 135 -21.14 -73.85 13.62
CA ILE A 135 -20.18 -74.94 13.40
C ILE A 135 -19.82 -75.63 14.73
N GLU A 136 -19.53 -74.86 15.79
CA GLU A 136 -19.23 -75.43 17.11
C GLU A 136 -20.44 -76.20 17.68
N ARG A 137 -21.66 -75.69 17.51
CA ARG A 137 -22.88 -76.40 17.90
C ARG A 137 -23.08 -77.70 17.12
N LEU A 138 -22.91 -77.67 15.80
CA LEU A 138 -23.02 -78.86 14.95
C LEU A 138 -21.94 -79.89 15.28
N LYS A 139 -20.72 -79.45 15.53
CA LYS A 139 -19.61 -80.31 15.98
C LYS A 139 -19.97 -81.03 17.29
N ASN A 140 -20.46 -80.28 18.28
CA ASN A 140 -20.86 -80.86 19.57
C ASN A 140 -22.02 -81.86 19.41
N ASN A 141 -23.03 -81.53 18.60
CA ASN A 141 -24.13 -82.46 18.30
C ASN A 141 -23.65 -83.75 17.60
N HIS A 142 -22.67 -83.63 16.69
CA HIS A 142 -22.11 -84.78 15.97
C HIS A 142 -21.29 -85.67 16.91
N ILE A 143 -20.49 -85.07 17.80
CA ILE A 143 -19.76 -85.78 18.86
C ILE A 143 -20.76 -86.54 19.75
N GLU A 144 -21.80 -85.88 20.28
CA GLU A 144 -22.81 -86.52 21.12
C GLU A 144 -23.53 -87.67 20.40
N SER A 145 -23.81 -87.51 19.10
CA SER A 145 -24.43 -88.58 18.29
C SER A 145 -23.50 -89.77 18.09
N LEU A 146 -22.20 -89.53 17.87
CA LEU A 146 -21.19 -90.58 17.75
C LEU A 146 -20.97 -91.31 19.08
N GLU A 147 -20.97 -90.61 20.21
CA GLU A 147 -20.91 -91.20 21.56
C GLU A 147 -22.12 -92.13 21.81
N LYS A 148 -23.33 -91.69 21.44
CA LYS A 148 -24.54 -92.53 21.55
C LYS A 148 -24.49 -93.78 20.69
N ILE A 149 -23.95 -93.70 19.46
CA ILE A 149 -23.84 -94.85 18.56
C ILE A 149 -22.75 -95.82 19.04
N SER A 150 -21.63 -95.30 19.55
CA SER A 150 -20.49 -96.10 20.02
C SER A 150 -20.66 -96.66 21.43
N ASN A 151 -21.70 -96.24 22.18
CA ASN A 151 -21.95 -96.62 23.57
C ASN A 151 -20.77 -96.33 24.52
N LEU A 152 -19.88 -95.41 24.11
CA LEU A 152 -18.66 -94.99 24.79
C LEU A 152 -18.57 -93.47 24.71
N LYS A 153 -18.17 -92.81 25.80
CA LYS A 153 -17.91 -91.36 25.76
C LYS A 153 -16.64 -91.07 24.95
N ALA A 154 -16.55 -89.89 24.33
CA ALA A 154 -15.41 -89.50 23.50
C ALA A 154 -14.08 -89.58 24.27
N GLU A 155 -14.08 -89.18 25.53
CA GLU A 155 -12.94 -89.33 26.46
C GLU A 155 -12.57 -90.80 26.70
N GLU A 156 -13.54 -91.70 26.87
CA GLU A 156 -13.33 -93.14 27.08
C GLU A 156 -12.80 -93.82 25.80
N ALA A 157 -13.29 -93.42 24.63
CA ALA A 157 -12.81 -93.92 23.34
C ALA A 157 -11.36 -93.44 23.04
N LYS A 158 -10.99 -92.25 23.51
CA LYS A 158 -9.64 -91.69 23.35
C LYS A 158 -8.63 -92.41 24.27
N GLU A 159 -9.04 -92.79 25.47
CA GLU A 159 -8.24 -93.64 26.38
C GLU A 159 -7.98 -95.03 25.78
N GLN A 160 -8.99 -95.67 25.17
CA GLN A 160 -8.81 -96.96 24.50
C GLN A 160 -7.90 -96.91 23.27
N LEU A 161 -7.81 -95.78 22.56
CA LEU A 161 -6.86 -95.59 21.46
C LEU A 161 -5.41 -95.31 21.92
N ILE A 162 -5.23 -94.91 23.19
CA ILE A 162 -3.91 -94.67 23.79
C ILE A 162 -3.40 -95.93 24.53
N GLU A 163 -4.31 -96.82 24.95
CA GLU A 163 -3.98 -98.13 25.55
C GLU A 163 -3.65 -99.24 24.53
N VAL A 164 -3.80 -98.97 23.22
CA VAL A 164 -3.35 -99.84 22.11
C VAL A 164 -1.98 -99.39 21.61
#